data_AF-A0A2I1KVI5-F1
#
_entry.id   AF-A0A2I1KVI5-F1
#
_cell.length_a   1.000
_cell.length_b   1.000
_cell.length_c   1.000
_cell.angle_alpha   90.00
_cell.angle_beta   90.00
_cell.angle_gamma   90.00
#
_symmetry.space_group_name_H-M   'P 1'
#
loop_
_entity.id
_entity.type
_entity.pdbx_description
1 polymer ?
#
loop_
_entity_poly.entity_id
_entity_poly.type
_entity_poly.pdbx_seq_one_letter_code
_entity_poly.pdbx_strand_id
1 'polypeptide(L)'
;MTTNLWRAAAPDNMGQAGRRLYAAPAARPNQPGAGPGRCSTTPSQSAGASQHHALVVDLIGWERMDAGTQARLSHFQALYARVERDNAELSAILEALPRMQERLAELVGYYDTQWSTDHEEIDSFPSGEGSYSILSEDAIYNEIHSRLSLVQEMEHACREILSQE
;
A
#
# COMPACT_ATOMS: atom_id res chain seq x y z
N MET A 1 -39.62 -33.37 -5.79
CA MET A 1 -39.18 -32.79 -7.07
C MET A 1 -39.10 -31.29 -6.89
N THR A 2 -37.91 -30.79 -6.55
CA THR A 2 -37.64 -29.36 -6.35
C THR A 2 -36.45 -29.01 -7.23
N THR A 3 -36.65 -27.99 -8.05
CA THR A 3 -35.85 -27.65 -9.22
C THR A 3 -34.64 -26.80 -8.81
N ASN A 4 -33.43 -27.23 -9.17
CA ASN A 4 -32.20 -26.46 -8.97
C ASN A 4 -32.20 -25.19 -9.85
N LEU A 5 -32.09 -24.01 -9.23
CA LEU A 5 -32.13 -22.69 -9.85
C LEU A 5 -30.78 -21.95 -9.79
N TRP A 6 -29.67 -22.63 -10.08
CA TRP A 6 -28.34 -21.99 -10.20
C TRP A 6 -27.65 -22.28 -11.53
N ARG A 7 -28.41 -22.29 -12.62
CA ARG A 7 -27.86 -22.30 -13.98
C ARG A 7 -28.38 -21.10 -14.75
N ALA A 8 -27.75 -19.94 -14.55
CA ALA A 8 -27.94 -18.77 -15.38
C ALA A 8 -26.56 -18.13 -15.70
N ALA A 9 -26.16 -18.34 -16.95
CA ALA A 9 -25.27 -17.52 -17.76
C ALA A 9 -23.88 -17.14 -17.19
N ALA A 10 -22.90 -18.02 -17.41
CA ALA A 10 -21.55 -17.55 -17.67
C ALA A 10 -21.55 -16.82 -19.03
N PRO A 11 -21.02 -15.58 -19.15
CA PRO A 11 -20.77 -15.00 -20.46
C PRO A 11 -19.59 -15.72 -21.10
N ASP A 12 -19.90 -16.57 -22.09
CA ASP A 12 -18.96 -17.08 -23.10
C ASP A 12 -18.43 -15.90 -23.94
N ASN A 13 -17.42 -15.17 -23.44
CA ASN A 13 -16.50 -14.38 -24.25
C ASN A 13 -15.35 -13.80 -23.41
N MET A 14 -14.34 -14.62 -23.11
CA MET A 14 -12.96 -14.13 -23.07
C MET A 14 -12.09 -15.08 -23.89
N GLY A 15 -12.12 -14.84 -25.21
CA GLY A 15 -11.14 -15.38 -26.12
C GLY A 15 -9.74 -14.86 -25.79
N GLN A 16 -8.81 -15.79 -25.61
CA GLN A 16 -7.39 -15.71 -25.99
C GLN A 16 -6.48 -14.56 -25.48
N ALA A 17 -6.93 -13.63 -24.65
CA ALA A 17 -6.11 -12.51 -24.18
C ALA A 17 -5.72 -12.63 -22.69
N GLY A 18 -4.99 -13.69 -22.31
CA GLY A 18 -4.49 -13.84 -20.94
C GLY A 18 -3.27 -14.73 -20.75
N ARG A 19 -2.67 -15.28 -21.82
CA ARG A 19 -1.56 -16.25 -21.73
C ARG A 19 -0.15 -15.68 -21.84
N ARG A 20 0.07 -14.42 -21.50
CA ARG A 20 1.42 -13.82 -21.42
C ARG A 20 1.43 -12.82 -20.27
N LEU A 21 2.47 -12.86 -19.43
CA LEU A 21 2.56 -12.37 -18.04
C LEU A 21 2.15 -13.52 -17.11
N TYR A 22 3.03 -14.40 -16.62
CA TYR A 22 4.30 -14.13 -15.94
C TYR A 22 5.28 -15.29 -16.19
N ALA A 23 6.47 -14.99 -16.70
CA ALA A 23 7.61 -15.90 -16.61
C ALA A 23 8.39 -15.55 -15.34
N ALA A 24 8.44 -16.46 -14.37
CA ALA A 24 9.19 -16.28 -13.14
C ALA A 24 10.71 -16.24 -13.43
N PRO A 25 11.49 -15.29 -12.89
CA PRO A 25 12.94 -15.37 -12.96
C PRO A 25 13.47 -16.43 -11.99
N ALA A 26 14.35 -17.29 -12.50
CA ALA A 26 15.03 -18.34 -11.75
C ALA A 26 15.89 -17.78 -10.61
N ALA A 27 15.71 -18.32 -9.41
CA ALA A 27 16.53 -18.01 -8.24
C ALA A 27 17.98 -18.48 -8.45
N ARG A 28 18.96 -17.61 -8.14
CA ARG A 28 20.38 -17.99 -8.03
C ARG A 28 20.69 -18.47 -6.60
N PRO A 29 21.54 -19.50 -6.43
CA PRO A 29 21.86 -20.04 -5.11
C PRO A 29 22.93 -19.21 -4.39
N ASN A 30 22.75 -19.08 -3.07
CA ASN A 30 23.69 -18.54 -2.08
C ASN A 30 25.01 -19.34 -2.03
N GLN A 31 26.14 -18.65 -1.92
CA GLN A 31 27.40 -19.23 -1.42
C GLN A 31 27.80 -18.57 -0.09
N PRO A 32 28.23 -19.34 0.93
CA PRO A 32 28.87 -18.79 2.11
C PRO A 32 30.40 -19.05 2.13
N GLY A 33 31.15 -18.07 2.64
CA GLY A 33 32.42 -18.31 3.33
C GLY A 33 33.63 -17.49 2.83
N ALA A 34 34.17 -16.61 3.69
CA ALA A 34 35.58 -16.62 4.13
C ALA A 34 35.94 -15.34 4.92
N GLY A 35 36.05 -15.47 6.25
CA GLY A 35 37.22 -15.09 7.07
C GLY A 35 37.69 -13.63 7.23
N PRO A 36 38.40 -13.32 8.34
CA PRO A 36 38.45 -11.97 8.92
C PRO A 36 39.76 -11.21 8.62
N GLY A 37 39.65 -9.88 8.49
CA GLY A 37 40.80 -8.97 8.45
C GLY A 37 40.62 -7.83 9.43
N ARG A 38 41.29 -7.92 10.59
CA ARG A 38 41.50 -6.77 11.49
C ARG A 38 42.65 -5.93 10.94
N CYS A 39 42.41 -4.64 10.74
CA CYS A 39 43.45 -3.61 10.79
C CYS A 39 42.93 -2.47 11.66
N SER A 40 43.65 -2.22 12.76
CA SER A 40 43.42 -1.19 13.76
C SER A 40 44.17 0.08 13.35
N THR A 41 43.50 1.23 13.30
CA THR A 41 44.14 2.55 13.50
C THR A 41 43.09 3.56 14.01
N THR A 42 43.24 3.90 15.29
CA THR A 42 43.03 5.18 16.04
C THR A 42 41.96 6.21 15.57
N PRO A 43 41.30 6.91 16.52
CA PRO A 43 40.14 7.76 16.24
C PRO A 43 40.57 9.17 15.84
N SER A 44 40.05 9.68 14.73
CA SER A 44 40.13 11.10 14.41
C SER A 44 38.88 11.79 14.95
N GLN A 45 39.08 12.55 16.03
CA GLN A 45 38.13 13.58 16.42
C GLN A 45 38.01 14.59 15.28
N SER A 46 36.79 14.78 14.78
CA SER A 46 36.37 16.06 14.22
C SER A 46 35.04 16.43 14.87
N ALA A 47 35.15 16.93 16.10
CA ALA A 47 34.22 17.93 16.58
C ALA A 47 34.37 19.15 15.67
N GLY A 48 33.33 19.51 14.94
CA GLY A 48 33.39 20.64 14.02
C GLY A 48 32.10 20.85 13.26
N ALA A 49 31.28 21.76 13.78
CA ALA A 49 30.24 22.50 13.06
C ALA A 49 29.04 21.70 12.49
N SER A 50 28.06 21.42 13.34
CA SER A 50 26.65 21.29 12.89
C SER A 50 25.68 22.08 13.77
N GLN A 51 26.20 23.08 14.47
CA GLN A 51 25.40 24.12 15.14
C GLN A 51 25.85 25.45 14.53
N HIS A 52 24.92 26.39 14.33
CA HIS A 52 25.08 27.68 13.62
C HIS A 52 24.71 27.72 12.13
N HIS A 53 23.56 27.18 11.75
CA HIS A 53 22.73 27.76 10.66
C HIS A 53 21.30 28.05 11.15
N ALA A 54 21.17 28.31 12.46
CA ALA A 54 20.04 29.03 13.01
C ALA A 54 20.55 30.41 13.41
N LEU A 55 19.79 31.46 13.07
CA LEU A 55 19.97 32.85 13.51
C LEU A 55 20.98 33.71 12.73
N VAL A 56 20.74 34.02 11.45
CA VAL A 56 20.89 35.40 10.91
C VAL A 56 20.07 35.49 9.59
N VAL A 57 18.74 35.47 9.68
CA VAL A 57 17.90 36.07 8.64
C VAL A 57 17.27 37.30 9.29
N ASP A 58 17.95 38.42 9.09
CA ASP A 58 17.45 39.79 9.08
C ASP A 58 16.36 40.18 10.10
N LEU A 59 16.83 40.56 11.28
CA LEU A 59 16.10 41.41 12.23
C LEU A 59 15.72 42.80 11.67
N ILE A 60 16.12 43.16 10.45
CA ILE A 60 15.96 44.51 9.88
C ILE A 60 14.79 44.60 8.87
N GLY A 61 14.30 43.47 8.34
CA GLY A 61 13.23 43.45 7.32
C GLY A 61 11.80 43.31 7.84
N TRP A 62 11.62 42.86 9.09
CA TRP A 62 10.29 42.51 9.63
C TRP A 62 9.52 43.70 10.22
N GLU A 63 10.22 44.80 10.55
CA GLU A 63 9.63 45.99 11.19
C GLU A 63 8.70 46.83 10.29
N ARG A 64 8.48 46.43 9.03
CA ARG A 64 7.54 47.10 8.12
C ARG A 64 6.57 46.16 7.39
N MET A 65 6.44 44.90 7.82
CA MET A 65 5.41 44.04 7.24
C MET A 65 4.04 44.46 7.80
N ASP A 66 3.10 44.83 6.94
CA ASP A 66 1.75 45.14 7.39
C ASP A 66 1.08 43.87 7.96
N ALA A 67 0.23 44.05 8.98
CA ALA A 67 -0.42 42.95 9.68
C ALA A 67 -1.21 42.03 8.74
N GLY A 68 -1.78 42.57 7.65
CA GLY A 68 -2.49 41.79 6.63
C GLY A 68 -1.55 40.88 5.84
N THR A 69 -0.37 41.36 5.46
CA THR A 69 0.66 40.53 4.81
C THR A 69 1.19 39.45 5.76
N GLN A 70 1.47 39.78 7.02
CA GLN A 70 1.90 38.78 8.00
C GLN A 70 0.87 37.67 8.21
N ALA A 71 -0.42 38.03 8.34
CA ALA A 71 -1.50 37.07 8.50
C ALA A 71 -1.65 36.17 7.27
N ARG A 72 -1.58 36.75 6.07
CA ARG A 72 -1.65 36.00 4.80
C ARG A 72 -0.50 35.00 4.66
N LEU A 73 0.74 35.44 4.94
CA LEU A 73 1.90 34.54 4.87
C LEU A 73 1.83 33.42 5.91
N SER A 74 1.39 33.73 7.14
CA SER A 74 1.21 32.70 8.17
C SER A 74 0.17 31.65 7.77
N HIS A 75 -0.94 32.07 7.14
CA HIS A 75 -1.94 31.15 6.60
C HIS A 75 -1.36 30.23 5.53
N PHE A 76 -0.69 30.79 4.52
CA PHE A 76 -0.10 29.99 3.45
C PHE A 76 1.05 29.11 3.91
N GLN A 77 1.83 29.53 4.92
CA GLN A 77 2.85 28.69 5.53
C GLN A 77 2.23 27.45 6.19
N ALA A 78 1.10 27.63 6.89
CA ALA A 78 0.38 26.51 7.49
C ALA A 78 -0.21 25.57 6.43
N LEU A 79 -0.77 26.15 5.34
CA LEU A 79 -1.31 25.38 4.22
C LEU A 79 -0.20 24.59 3.50
N TYR A 80 0.95 25.21 3.24
CA TYR A 80 2.11 24.55 2.64
C TYR A 80 2.59 23.37 3.47
N ALA A 81 2.77 23.57 4.78
CA ALA A 81 3.16 22.49 5.69
C ALA A 81 2.12 21.37 5.77
N ARG A 82 0.84 21.64 5.45
CA ARG A 82 -0.18 20.61 5.34
C ARG A 82 -0.02 19.81 4.05
N VAL A 83 0.14 20.49 2.92
CA VAL A 83 0.38 19.86 1.61
C VAL A 83 1.63 18.97 1.64
N GLU A 84 2.70 19.39 2.32
CA GLU A 84 3.90 18.55 2.50
C GLU A 84 3.59 17.21 3.21
N ARG A 85 2.73 17.24 4.25
CA ARG A 85 2.31 16.02 4.95
C ARG A 85 1.41 15.16 4.07
N ASP A 86 0.44 15.77 3.40
CA ASP A 86 -0.48 15.06 2.51
C ASP A 86 0.30 14.35 1.37
N ASN A 87 1.35 14.99 0.83
CA ASN A 87 2.25 14.39 -0.16
C ASN A 87 3.05 13.19 0.38
N ALA A 88 3.50 13.27 1.64
CA ALA A 88 4.19 12.16 2.29
C ALA A 88 3.25 10.97 2.53
N GLU A 89 2.00 11.23 2.93
CA GLU A 89 0.96 10.20 3.08
C GLU A 89 0.64 9.53 1.75
N LEU A 90 0.47 10.30 0.67
CA LEU A 90 0.24 9.76 -0.67
C LEU A 90 1.42 8.88 -1.14
N SER A 91 2.65 9.33 -0.90
CA SER A 91 3.85 8.57 -1.24
C SER A 91 3.89 7.22 -0.50
N ALA A 92 3.55 7.21 0.79
CA ALA A 92 3.49 5.99 1.58
C ALA A 92 2.40 5.01 1.08
N ILE A 93 1.25 5.53 0.64
CA ILE A 93 0.20 4.71 0.02
C ILE A 93 0.73 4.05 -1.26
N LEU A 94 1.36 4.82 -2.14
CA LEU A 94 1.91 4.32 -3.41
C LEU A 94 2.95 3.21 -3.19
N GLU A 95 3.79 3.33 -2.16
CA GLU A 95 4.76 2.30 -1.79
C GLU A 95 4.11 1.03 -1.21
N ALA A 96 2.96 1.17 -0.53
CA ALA A 96 2.27 0.06 0.11
C ALA A 96 1.37 -0.74 -0.85
N LEU A 97 0.89 -0.11 -1.94
CA LEU A 97 -0.05 -0.72 -2.90
C LEU A 97 0.42 -2.08 -3.46
N PRO A 98 1.68 -2.27 -3.91
CA PRO A 98 2.13 -3.56 -4.43
C PRO A 98 2.02 -4.69 -3.40
N ARG A 99 2.41 -4.42 -2.15
CA ARG A 99 2.32 -5.41 -1.06
C ARG A 99 0.87 -5.72 -0.69
N MET A 100 -0.03 -4.75 -0.81
CA MET A 100 -1.46 -4.99 -0.64
C MET A 100 -2.02 -5.89 -1.74
N GLN A 101 -1.56 -5.70 -2.98
CA GLN A 101 -1.95 -6.52 -4.12
C GLN A 101 -1.45 -7.96 -3.98
N GLU A 102 -0.20 -8.15 -3.53
CA GLU A 102 0.37 -9.49 -3.28
C GLU A 102 -0.48 -10.27 -2.26
N ARG A 103 -0.82 -9.65 -1.13
CA ARG A 103 -1.67 -10.28 -0.09
C ARG A 103 -3.06 -10.64 -0.61
N LEU A 104 -3.68 -9.76 -1.40
CA LEU A 104 -4.98 -10.07 -1.99
C LEU A 104 -4.87 -11.23 -2.99
N ALA A 105 -3.84 -11.25 -3.83
CA ALA A 105 -3.62 -12.32 -4.80
C ALA A 105 -3.44 -13.69 -4.12
N GLU A 106 -2.73 -13.74 -3.00
CA GLU A 106 -2.60 -14.95 -2.17
C GLU A 106 -3.97 -15.40 -1.63
N LEU A 107 -4.75 -14.47 -1.08
CA LEU A 107 -6.09 -14.78 -0.54
C LEU A 107 -7.07 -15.25 -1.62
N VAL A 108 -7.06 -14.62 -2.79
CA VAL A 108 -7.85 -15.05 -3.97
C VAL A 108 -7.40 -16.43 -4.43
N GLY A 109 -6.09 -16.69 -4.48
CA GLY A 109 -5.56 -18.00 -4.85
C GLY A 109 -6.04 -19.12 -3.92
N TYR A 110 -6.11 -18.86 -2.61
CA TYR A 110 -6.70 -19.78 -1.65
C TYR A 110 -8.21 -19.99 -1.89
N TYR A 111 -8.96 -18.89 -2.07
CA TYR A 111 -10.40 -18.93 -2.31
C TYR A 111 -10.78 -19.74 -3.56
N ASP A 112 -10.02 -19.59 -4.64
CA ASP A 112 -10.27 -20.26 -5.91
C ASP A 112 -9.90 -21.76 -5.90
N THR A 113 -9.06 -22.22 -4.96
CA THR A 113 -8.46 -23.56 -5.04
C THR A 113 -8.77 -24.48 -3.88
N GLN A 114 -8.72 -24.00 -2.63
CA GLN A 114 -8.76 -24.83 -1.42
C GLN A 114 -9.93 -24.53 -0.50
N TRP A 115 -10.45 -23.29 -0.53
CA TRP A 115 -11.47 -22.83 0.41
C TRP A 115 -12.68 -23.76 0.51
N SER A 116 -13.21 -24.26 -0.62
CA SER A 116 -14.39 -25.15 -0.60
C SER A 116 -14.12 -26.47 0.11
N THR A 117 -12.93 -27.04 -0.08
CA THR A 117 -12.54 -28.29 0.57
C THR A 117 -12.38 -28.09 2.07
N ASP A 118 -11.70 -27.02 2.47
CA ASP A 118 -11.47 -26.72 3.88
C ASP A 118 -12.77 -26.33 4.59
N HIS A 119 -13.69 -25.64 3.90
CA HIS A 119 -15.02 -25.32 4.39
C HIS A 119 -15.83 -26.59 4.69
N GLU A 120 -15.93 -27.51 3.73
CA GLU A 120 -16.64 -28.79 3.90
C GLU A 120 -16.03 -29.66 5.00
N GLU A 121 -14.70 -29.71 5.09
CA GLU A 121 -14.00 -30.46 6.13
C GLU A 121 -14.36 -29.91 7.51
N ILE A 122 -14.29 -28.60 7.72
CA ILE A 122 -14.57 -27.96 9.01
C ILE A 122 -16.05 -28.02 9.38
N ASP A 123 -16.97 -27.85 8.42
CA ASP A 123 -18.43 -27.95 8.64
C ASP A 123 -18.82 -29.37 9.10
N SER A 124 -18.09 -30.39 8.66
CA SER A 124 -18.29 -31.77 9.11
C SER A 124 -17.90 -32.04 10.57
N PHE A 125 -17.18 -31.10 11.23
CA PHE A 125 -16.79 -31.21 12.63
C PHE A 125 -17.66 -30.31 13.54
N PRO A 126 -18.41 -30.88 14.50
CA PRO A 126 -19.33 -30.12 15.36
C PRO A 126 -18.64 -29.13 16.33
N SER A 127 -17.31 -29.15 16.44
CA SER A 127 -16.51 -28.19 17.21
C SER A 127 -15.79 -27.15 16.34
N GLY A 128 -15.85 -27.28 15.01
CA GLY A 128 -15.13 -26.45 14.05
C GLY A 128 -15.93 -25.24 13.55
N GLU A 129 -17.26 -25.31 13.65
CA GLU A 129 -18.17 -24.27 13.18
C GLU A 129 -17.83 -22.90 13.81
N GLY A 130 -17.57 -21.89 12.96
CA GLY A 130 -17.26 -20.52 13.37
C GLY A 130 -15.83 -20.26 13.87
N SER A 131 -14.92 -21.24 13.84
CA SER A 131 -13.53 -21.05 14.31
C SER A 131 -12.68 -20.19 13.36
N TYR A 132 -13.03 -20.15 12.07
CA TYR A 132 -12.31 -19.42 11.03
C TYR A 132 -13.27 -18.53 10.25
N SER A 133 -13.16 -17.21 10.44
CA SER A 133 -14.02 -16.25 9.73
C SER A 133 -13.85 -16.31 8.21
N ILE A 134 -12.66 -16.69 7.72
CA ILE A 134 -12.38 -16.83 6.29
C ILE A 134 -13.18 -17.94 5.62
N LEU A 135 -13.73 -18.90 6.39
CA LEU A 135 -14.53 -20.00 5.88
C LEU A 135 -16.02 -19.65 5.80
N SER A 136 -16.45 -18.44 6.18
CA SER A 136 -17.83 -18.05 5.89
C SER A 136 -18.03 -17.83 4.39
N GLU A 137 -19.23 -18.10 3.89
CA GLU A 137 -19.57 -18.03 2.46
C GLU A 137 -19.13 -16.71 1.81
N ASP A 138 -19.28 -15.59 2.52
CA ASP A 138 -19.08 -14.26 1.95
C ASP A 138 -17.80 -13.55 2.41
N ALA A 139 -17.03 -14.06 3.38
CA ALA A 139 -15.93 -13.28 3.98
C ALA A 139 -14.89 -12.83 2.96
N ILE A 140 -14.32 -13.78 2.21
CA ILE A 140 -13.26 -13.47 1.24
C ILE A 140 -13.85 -12.71 0.04
N TYR A 141 -15.03 -13.12 -0.42
CA TYR A 141 -15.75 -12.44 -1.50
C TYR A 141 -15.98 -10.96 -1.21
N ASN A 142 -16.46 -10.62 -0.01
CA ASN A 142 -16.70 -9.24 0.41
C ASN A 142 -15.43 -8.40 0.44
N GLU A 143 -14.30 -8.95 0.88
CA GLU A 143 -13.02 -8.24 0.90
C GLU A 143 -12.45 -8.00 -0.51
N ILE A 144 -12.61 -8.97 -1.42
CA ILE A 144 -12.26 -8.80 -2.84
C ILE A 144 -13.06 -7.65 -3.45
N HIS A 145 -14.38 -7.61 -3.22
CA HIS A 145 -15.23 -6.54 -3.74
C HIS A 145 -14.94 -5.19 -3.09
N SER A 146 -14.71 -5.16 -1.79
CA SER A 146 -14.33 -3.94 -1.07
C SER A 146 -13.03 -3.36 -1.63
N ARG A 147 -12.03 -4.21 -1.94
CA ARG A 147 -10.81 -3.75 -2.60
C ARG A 147 -11.08 -3.14 -3.96
N LEU A 148 -11.91 -3.79 -4.79
CA LEU A 148 -12.23 -3.29 -6.12
C LEU A 148 -12.89 -1.91 -6.06
N SER A 149 -13.88 -1.73 -5.18
CA SER A 149 -14.54 -0.44 -4.96
C SER A 149 -13.55 0.64 -4.54
N LEU A 150 -12.66 0.34 -3.57
CA LEU A 150 -11.65 1.31 -3.11
C LEU A 150 -10.67 1.71 -4.22
N VAL A 151 -10.25 0.78 -5.07
CA VAL A 151 -9.35 1.09 -6.19
C VAL A 151 -10.05 1.94 -7.24
N GLN A 152 -11.34 1.68 -7.52
CA GLN A 152 -12.14 2.51 -8.42
C GLN A 152 -12.35 3.92 -7.89
N GLU A 153 -12.64 4.07 -6.59
CA GLU A 153 -12.73 5.37 -5.92
C GLU A 153 -11.39 6.13 -6.01
N MET A 154 -10.28 5.44 -5.78
CA MET A 154 -8.94 6.02 -5.90
C MET A 154 -8.63 6.44 -7.35
N GLU A 155 -8.98 5.61 -8.34
CA GLU A 155 -8.83 5.95 -9.76
C GLU A 155 -9.64 7.21 -10.12
N HIS A 156 -10.89 7.27 -9.67
CA HIS A 156 -11.77 8.41 -9.90
C HIS A 156 -11.19 9.69 -9.29
N ALA A 157 -10.78 9.64 -8.02
CA ALA A 157 -10.16 10.77 -7.33
C ALA A 157 -8.88 11.25 -8.04
N CYS A 158 -8.02 10.34 -8.49
CA CYS A 158 -6.83 10.70 -9.27
C CYS A 158 -7.19 11.38 -10.59
N ARG A 159 -8.22 10.90 -11.31
CA ARG A 159 -8.69 11.53 -12.56
C ARG A 159 -9.23 12.93 -12.33
N GLU A 160 -9.99 13.14 -11.25
CA GLU A 160 -10.48 14.47 -10.89
C GLU A 160 -9.33 15.43 -10.59
N ILE A 161 -8.33 15.01 -9.81
CA ILE A 161 -7.14 15.82 -9.51
C ILE A 161 -6.42 16.21 -10.81
N LEU A 162 -6.16 15.24 -11.69
CA LEU A 162 -5.47 15.48 -12.96
C LEU A 162 -6.25 16.37 -13.94
N SER A 163 -7.57 16.51 -13.77
CA SER A 163 -8.40 17.38 -14.61
C SER A 163 -8.36 18.86 -14.20
N GLN A 164 -7.77 19.18 -13.05
CA GLN A 164 -7.67 20.55 -12.52
C GLN A 164 -6.39 21.27 -12.97
N GLU A 165 -5.46 20.56 -13.63
CA GLU A 165 -4.23 21.09 -14.24
C GLU A 165 -4.42 21.42 -15.72
#